data_AF-A0A355AYU3-F1
#
_entry.id   AF-A0A355AYU3-F1
#
_cell.length_a   1.000
_cell.length_b   1.000
_cell.length_c   1.000
_cell.angle_alpha   90.00
_cell.angle_beta   90.00
_cell.angle_gamma   90.00
#
_symmetry.space_group_name_H-M   'P 1'
#
loop_
_entity.id
_entity.type
_entity.pdbx_description
1 polymer ?
#
loop_
_entity_poly.entity_id
_entity_poly.type
_entity_poly.pdbx_seq_one_letter_code
_entity_poly.pdbx_strand_id
1 'polypeptide(L)' 'IFGPDRCMFASNFPVDRLCGDMDAILLGFRAIVNTLTETTVDALFHGNAARIYRFSL' A
#
# COMPACT_ATOMS: atom_id res chain seq x y z
N ILE A 1 -12.77 -11.72 -3.19
CA ILE A 1 -13.64 -10.53 -3.38
C ILE A 1 -12.92 -9.34 -4.04
N PHE A 2 -11.61 -9.09 -3.89
CA PHE A 2 -10.87 -8.16 -4.79
C PHE A 2 -9.63 -8.76 -5.46
N GLY A 3 -8.73 -9.38 -4.69
CA GLY A 3 -7.44 -9.87 -5.22
C GLY A 3 -6.38 -8.76 -5.28
N PRO A 4 -5.08 -9.10 -5.23
CA PRO A 4 -4.00 -8.14 -5.06
C PRO A 4 -3.93 -7.09 -6.18
N ASP A 5 -4.26 -7.47 -7.42
CA ASP A 5 -4.27 -6.57 -8.58
C ASP A 5 -5.34 -5.47 -8.52
N ARG A 6 -6.22 -5.50 -7.52
CA ARG A 6 -7.26 -4.48 -7.29
C ARG A 6 -7.12 -3.79 -5.94
N CYS A 7 -5.99 -3.97 -5.26
CA CYS A 7 -5.69 -3.34 -3.98
C CYS A 7 -4.45 -2.44 -4.09
N MET A 8 -4.38 -1.38 -3.28
CA MET A 8 -3.18 -0.55 -3.14
C MET A 8 -3.09 0.02 -1.73
N PHE A 9 -1.87 0.37 -1.31
CA PHE A 9 -1.62 1.08 -0.06
C PHE A 9 -2.04 2.55 -0.17
N ALA A 10 -2.61 3.09 0.91
CA ALA A 10 -2.80 4.51 1.14
C ALA A 10 -2.70 4.79 2.64
N SER A 11 -1.99 5.86 3.03
CA SER A 11 -1.79 6.19 4.45
C SER A 11 -2.97 6.88 5.12
N ASN A 12 -3.90 7.45 4.34
CA ASN A 12 -4.97 8.34 4.82
C ASN A 12 -4.44 9.51 5.71
N PHE A 13 -3.16 9.83 5.62
CA PHE A 13 -2.55 10.92 6.36
C PHE A 13 -3.01 12.27 5.78
N PRO A 14 -3.32 13.30 6.60
CA PRO A 14 -3.08 13.41 8.04
C PRO A 14 -4.24 12.96 8.93
N VAL A 15 -5.32 12.36 8.40
CA VAL A 15 -6.45 11.94 9.24
C VAL A 15 -6.04 10.82 10.19
N ASP A 16 -5.31 9.82 9.68
CA ASP A 16 -4.86 8.66 10.48
C ASP A 16 -3.78 8.99 11.52
N ARG A 17 -3.29 10.24 11.59
CA ARG A 17 -2.40 10.70 12.67
C ARG A 17 -3.04 10.58 14.06
N LEU A 18 -4.36 10.43 14.12
CA LEU A 18 -5.11 10.15 15.35
C LEU A 18 -4.85 8.74 15.90
N CYS A 19 -4.37 7.82 15.04
CA CYS A 19 -4.15 6.40 15.37
C CYS A 19 -2.65 6.05 15.47
N GLY A 20 -1.78 6.75 14.73
CA GLY A 20 -0.33 6.53 14.74
C GLY A 20 0.41 7.56 13.90
N ASP A 21 1.72 7.71 14.12
CA ASP A 21 2.56 8.51 13.23
C ASP A 21 2.77 7.81 11.88
N MET A 22 3.37 8.53 10.93
CA MET A 22 3.59 8.02 9.57
C MET A 22 4.43 6.74 9.57
N ASP A 23 5.42 6.64 10.44
CA ASP A 23 6.31 5.48 10.53
C ASP A 23 5.56 4.25 11.05
N ALA A 24 4.75 4.41 12.09
CA ALA A 24 3.91 3.34 12.63
C ALA A 24 2.93 2.81 11.56
N ILE A 25 2.29 3.70 10.79
CA ILE A 25 1.38 3.32 9.71
C ILE A 25 2.13 2.53 8.64
N LEU A 26 3.25 3.06 8.13
CA LEU A 26 4.05 2.40 7.08
C LEU A 26 4.59 1.04 7.52
N LEU A 27 5.17 0.96 8.72
CA LEU A 27 5.72 -0.28 9.26
C LEU A 27 4.63 -1.32 9.51
N GLY A 28 3.43 -0.89 9.94
CA GLY A 28 2.27 -1.77 10.08
C GLY A 28 1.88 -2.44 8.77
N PHE A 29 1.76 -1.66 7.69
CA PHE A 29 1.47 -2.23 6.36
C PHE A 29 2.59 -3.13 5.84
N ARG A 30 3.86 -2.77 6.07
CA ARG A 30 5.01 -3.62 5.73
C ARG A 30 4.97 -4.97 6.44
N ALA A 31 4.58 -4.98 7.72
CA ALA A 31 4.42 -6.22 8.48
C ALA A 31 3.27 -7.09 7.94
N ILE A 32 2.14 -6.48 7.56
CA ILE A 32 0.97 -7.20 7.01
C ILE A 32 1.33 -7.96 5.72
N VAL A 33 2.16 -7.37 4.86
CA VAL A 33 2.49 -7.96 3.54
C VAL A 33 3.75 -8.84 3.55
N ASN A 34 4.38 -9.08 4.71
CA ASN A 34 5.72 -9.66 4.78
C ASN A 34 5.83 -11.11 4.27
N THR A 35 4.71 -11.83 4.11
CA THR A 35 4.66 -13.19 3.56
C THR A 35 4.28 -13.22 2.08
N LEU A 36 3.94 -12.08 1.49
CA LEU A 36 3.59 -11.99 0.07
C LEU A 36 4.85 -11.98 -0.80
N THR A 37 4.68 -12.39 -2.06
CA THR A 37 5.77 -12.31 -3.04
C THR A 37 6.17 -10.85 -3.28
N GLU A 38 7.43 -10.63 -3.64
CA GLU A 38 7.94 -9.29 -3.99
C GLU A 38 7.10 -8.63 -5.07
N THR A 39 6.71 -9.36 -6.12
CA THR A 39 5.82 -8.87 -7.19
C THR A 39 4.45 -8.43 -6.67
N THR A 40 3.91 -9.12 -5.66
CA THR A 40 2.64 -8.71 -5.05
C THR A 40 2.81 -7.46 -4.19
N VAL A 41 3.90 -7.35 -3.43
CA VAL A 41 4.21 -6.14 -2.65
C VAL A 41 4.39 -4.95 -3.58
N ASP A 42 5.16 -5.12 -4.65
CA ASP A 42 5.39 -4.15 -5.72
C ASP A 42 4.06 -3.63 -6.32
N ALA A 43 3.17 -4.55 -6.68
CA ALA A 43 1.83 -4.20 -7.15
C ALA A 43 1.01 -3.39 -6.12
N LEU A 44 1.04 -3.77 -4.84
CA LEU A 44 0.29 -3.11 -3.76
C LEU A 44 0.80 -1.70 -3.45
N PHE A 45 2.10 -1.45 -3.52
CA PHE A 45 2.69 -0.17 -3.12
C PHE A 45 2.87 0.82 -4.28
N HIS A 46 2.86 0.37 -5.54
CA HIS A 46 3.04 1.27 -6.67
C HIS A 46 2.41 0.80 -7.99
N GLY A 47 2.58 -0.48 -8.38
CA GLY A 47 2.20 -0.95 -9.72
C GLY A 47 0.72 -0.77 -10.02
N ASN A 48 -0.15 -1.05 -9.05
CA ASN A 48 -1.59 -0.86 -9.20
C ASN A 48 -1.98 0.62 -9.26
N ALA A 49 -1.34 1.47 -8.46
CA ALA A 49 -1.60 2.91 -8.49
C ALA A 49 -1.22 3.50 -9.85
N ALA A 50 -0.03 3.19 -10.36
CA ALA A 50 0.45 3.63 -11.67
C ALA A 50 -0.50 3.20 -12.80
N ARG A 51 -0.91 1.92 -12.81
CA ARG A 51 -1.84 1.38 -13.81
C ARG A 51 -3.25 1.99 -13.72
N ILE A 52 -3.78 2.20 -12.52
CA ILE A 52 -5.16 2.67 -12.31
C ILE A 52 -5.26 4.19 -12.54
N TYR A 53 -4.30 4.96 -12.02
CA TYR A 53 -4.26 6.41 -12.16
C TYR A 53 -3.53 6.90 -13.42
N ARG A 54 -2.94 5.98 -14.20
CA ARG A 54 -2.30 6.24 -15.50
C ARG A 54 -1.13 7.23 -15.43
N PHE A 55 -0.22 7.00 -14.48
CA PHE A 55 1.05 7.73 -14.38
C PHE A 55 2.25 6.79 -14.57
N SER A 56 3.41 7.35 -14.94
CA SER A 56 4.68 6.62 -15.02
C SER A 56 5.45 6.79 -13.71
N LEU A 57 6.15 5.73 -13.30
CA LEU A 57 7.08 5.73 -12.16
C LEU A 57 8.45 6.26 -12.57
#